data_AF-A0A3M8WC38-F1
#
_entry.id   AF-A0A3M8WC38-F1
#
_cell.length_a   1.000
_cell.length_b   1.000
_cell.length_c   1.000
_cell.angle_alpha   90.00
_cell.angle_beta   90.00
_cell.angle_gamma   90.00
#
_symmetry.space_group_name_H-M   'P 1'
#
loop_
_entity.id
_entity.type
_entity.pdbx_description
1 polymer ?
#
loop_
_entity_poly.entity_id
_entity_poly.type
_entity_poly.pdbx_seq_one_letter_code
_entity_poly.pdbx_strand_id
1 'polypeptide(L)'
;MADGRYPRVTILFGDTLTRTLEIEIGSSLRTALIAELDPLTADALCFDMRRHNEHADVPALVAALRRLVPSLDEVAGYSVEACVAAMRDLGMLLGSIKRHGPEPVPLAPEVLPVLLELGRRTDMVPRDTVHHYTTWNPTGGRQRMYTGDIQEAYLQESVRMVFPHLREGLELAERLSGSDVADAKFAVLTDELTAHVESMVSSIDMVVANVGPEFFARDLRPYFEEITVDGRVLLGPAAAQVPLWLIDQAIWAADNSEPAYEEFLRDSVPYSLPRWRELYDHWTGIPSVVTRLVEAYGDDPDGAERRMPGLRPSAEAIARLLRVIIVFRGRHLGIARKAYDADLRLYPVGSGGASVDLLRQIIDLTRATAQVTRRPARSAAAHAERRTA
;
A
#
# COMPACT_ATOMS: atom_id res chain seq x y z
N MET A 1 10.42 -29.34 -56.75
CA MET A 1 10.31 -30.01 -55.43
C MET A 1 11.26 -29.26 -54.49
N ALA A 2 10.86 -28.57 -53.43
CA ALA A 2 9.61 -28.53 -52.70
C ALA A 2 9.26 -27.08 -52.30
N ASP A 3 7.96 -26.79 -52.32
CA ASP A 3 7.29 -25.58 -51.89
C ASP A 3 7.22 -25.58 -50.35
N GLY A 4 7.54 -24.46 -49.70
CA GLY A 4 7.72 -24.37 -48.24
C GLY A 4 7.07 -23.12 -47.67
N ARG A 5 5.77 -22.95 -47.91
CA ARG A 5 4.94 -21.91 -47.29
C ARG A 5 4.85 -22.15 -45.78
N TYR A 6 5.45 -21.26 -44.99
CA TYR A 6 5.15 -21.17 -43.57
C TYR A 6 3.74 -20.61 -43.37
N PRO A 7 2.86 -21.24 -42.56
CA PRO A 7 1.56 -20.68 -42.28
C PRO A 7 1.69 -19.48 -41.31
N ARG A 8 1.00 -18.39 -41.64
CA ARG A 8 0.69 -17.31 -40.71
C ARG A 8 -0.15 -17.88 -39.56
N VAL A 9 0.40 -17.89 -38.36
CA VAL A 9 -0.38 -18.14 -37.14
C VAL A 9 -1.12 -16.84 -36.82
N THR A 10 -2.42 -16.83 -37.07
CA THR A 10 -3.37 -15.87 -36.52
C THR A 10 -3.38 -16.06 -35.01
N ILE A 11 -2.86 -15.09 -34.25
CA ILE A 11 -3.06 -15.04 -32.80
C ILE A 11 -4.51 -14.62 -32.59
N LEU A 12 -5.37 -15.61 -32.33
CA LEU A 12 -6.73 -15.38 -31.87
C LEU A 12 -6.66 -14.94 -30.41
N PHE A 13 -7.17 -13.73 -30.15
CA PHE A 13 -7.50 -13.26 -28.81
C PHE A 13 -8.46 -14.26 -28.16
N GLY A 14 -8.04 -14.88 -27.07
CA GLY A 14 -8.88 -15.78 -26.30
C GLY A 14 -8.08 -16.58 -25.30
N ASP A 15 -7.77 -15.97 -24.15
CA ASP A 15 -7.46 -16.69 -22.90
C ASP A 15 -7.59 -15.72 -21.72
N THR A 16 -8.83 -15.33 -21.41
CA THR A 16 -9.18 -14.58 -20.19
C THR A 16 -9.96 -15.43 -19.19
N LEU A 17 -10.00 -16.76 -19.34
CA LEU A 17 -10.89 -17.62 -18.57
C LEU A 17 -10.23 -18.97 -18.21
N THR A 18 -9.09 -18.95 -17.51
CA THR A 18 -8.69 -20.04 -16.59
C THR A 18 -7.59 -19.60 -15.62
N ARG A 19 -7.80 -18.51 -14.88
CA ARG A 19 -7.11 -18.36 -13.58
C ARG A 19 -7.84 -19.28 -12.60
N THR A 20 -7.21 -20.41 -12.27
CA THR A 20 -7.59 -21.23 -11.11
C THR A 20 -7.85 -20.30 -9.93
N LEU A 21 -8.90 -20.57 -9.15
CA LEU A 21 -9.29 -19.86 -7.93
C LEU A 21 -8.21 -19.98 -6.83
N GLU A 22 -6.98 -19.57 -7.13
CA GLU A 22 -5.97 -19.33 -6.10
C GLU A 22 -6.43 -18.11 -5.32
N ILE A 23 -6.89 -18.38 -4.11
CA ILE A 23 -7.28 -17.34 -3.18
C ILE A 23 -6.05 -16.45 -2.94
N GLU A 24 -6.17 -15.16 -3.24
CA GLU A 24 -5.08 -14.19 -3.08
C GLU A 24 -4.60 -14.16 -1.62
N ILE A 25 -3.29 -13.98 -1.42
CA ILE A 25 -2.64 -13.94 -0.09
C ILE A 25 -3.21 -12.83 0.82
N GLY A 26 -3.75 -11.76 0.22
CA GLY A 26 -4.43 -10.65 0.90
C GLY A 26 -5.92 -10.87 1.18
N SER A 27 -6.49 -12.02 0.80
CA SER A 27 -7.89 -12.35 1.13
C SER A 27 -8.11 -12.47 2.64
N SER A 28 -9.34 -12.26 3.10
CA SER A 28 -9.69 -12.40 4.53
C SER A 28 -9.40 -13.80 5.07
N LEU A 29 -9.70 -14.84 4.30
CA LEU A 29 -9.46 -16.23 4.68
C LEU A 29 -7.97 -16.53 4.86
N ARG A 30 -7.13 -16.17 3.88
CA ARG A 30 -5.67 -16.39 3.98
C ARG A 30 -5.04 -15.50 5.03
N THR A 31 -5.50 -14.26 5.18
CA THR A 31 -5.05 -13.35 6.23
C THR A 31 -5.29 -13.95 7.62
N ALA A 32 -6.50 -14.48 7.87
CA ALA A 32 -6.82 -15.14 9.13
C ALA A 32 -5.96 -16.40 9.34
N LEU A 33 -5.76 -17.21 8.30
CA LEU A 33 -4.88 -18.38 8.36
C LEU A 33 -3.44 -17.99 8.71
N ILE A 34 -2.86 -17.00 8.03
CA ILE A 34 -1.49 -16.52 8.28
C ILE A 34 -1.34 -16.01 9.72
N ALA A 35 -2.34 -15.26 10.22
CA ALA A 35 -2.33 -14.74 11.58
C ALA A 35 -2.29 -15.86 12.64
N GLU A 36 -2.91 -17.01 12.38
CA GLU A 36 -2.89 -18.15 13.29
C GLU A 36 -1.57 -18.95 13.26
N LEU A 37 -0.85 -18.94 12.13
CA LEU A 37 0.39 -19.70 11.94
C LEU A 37 1.55 -19.14 12.78
N ASP A 38 2.28 -20.05 13.41
CA ASP A 38 3.56 -19.79 14.11
C ASP A 38 4.59 -20.87 13.73
N PRO A 39 5.09 -20.87 12.47
CA PRO A 39 5.97 -21.92 11.97
C PRO A 39 7.34 -21.94 12.64
N LEU A 40 7.73 -20.83 13.30
CA LEU A 40 9.00 -20.68 14.00
C LEU A 40 8.86 -20.89 15.52
N THR A 41 7.65 -21.16 16.03
CA THR A 41 7.37 -21.21 17.48
C THR A 41 7.84 -19.93 18.20
N ALA A 42 7.58 -18.78 17.59
CA ALA A 42 8.08 -17.47 17.97
C ALA A 42 7.25 -16.77 19.04
N ASP A 43 6.03 -17.25 19.37
CA ASP A 43 5.10 -16.60 20.32
C ASP A 43 5.79 -16.07 21.60
N ALA A 44 6.50 -16.94 22.32
CA ALA A 44 7.17 -16.58 23.58
C ALA A 44 8.33 -15.60 23.38
N LEU A 45 9.12 -15.81 22.33
CA LEU A 45 10.29 -14.99 22.04
C LEU A 45 9.89 -13.57 21.60
N CYS A 46 8.85 -13.44 20.79
CA CYS A 46 8.28 -12.15 20.40
C CYS A 46 7.66 -11.39 21.59
N PHE A 47 7.18 -12.11 22.61
CA PHE A 47 6.76 -11.48 23.86
C PHE A 47 7.96 -10.94 24.65
N ASP A 48 9.02 -11.75 24.80
CA ASP A 48 10.25 -11.37 25.51
C ASP A 48 11.03 -10.24 24.80
N MET A 49 10.91 -10.14 23.47
CA MET A 49 11.54 -9.10 22.65
C MET A 49 11.22 -7.70 23.15
N ARG A 50 10.01 -7.46 23.67
CA ARG A 50 9.59 -6.16 24.22
C ARG A 50 10.51 -5.71 25.36
N ARG A 51 10.85 -6.64 26.26
CA ARG A 51 11.79 -6.39 27.37
C ARG A 51 13.19 -6.13 26.86
N HIS A 52 13.65 -6.89 25.86
CA HIS A 52 14.97 -6.65 25.25
C HIS A 52 15.05 -5.28 24.58
N ASN A 53 13.97 -4.85 23.94
CA ASN A 53 13.83 -3.53 23.35
C ASN A 53 13.87 -2.40 24.38
N GLU A 54 13.15 -2.56 25.49
CA GLU A 54 13.17 -1.61 26.61
C GLU A 54 14.58 -1.40 27.17
N HIS A 55 15.39 -2.47 27.23
CA HIS A 55 16.77 -2.42 27.76
C HIS A 55 17.83 -2.15 26.69
N ALA A 56 17.45 -1.96 25.42
CA ALA A 56 18.37 -1.90 24.28
C ALA A 56 19.38 -3.06 24.25
N ASP A 57 18.94 -4.27 24.62
CA ASP A 57 19.78 -5.47 24.72
C ASP A 57 19.99 -6.11 23.34
N VAL A 58 20.82 -5.46 22.52
CA VAL A 58 21.16 -5.93 21.16
C VAL A 58 21.71 -7.35 21.15
N PRO A 59 22.65 -7.76 22.04
CA PRO A 59 23.10 -9.15 22.10
C PRO A 59 21.96 -10.16 22.26
N ALA A 60 20.99 -9.88 23.14
CA ALA A 60 19.84 -10.76 23.32
C ALA A 60 18.90 -10.76 22.10
N LEU A 61 18.67 -9.62 21.45
CA LEU A 61 17.90 -9.54 20.20
C LEU A 61 18.55 -10.34 19.07
N VAL A 62 19.87 -10.26 18.91
CA VAL A 62 20.61 -11.05 17.92
C VAL A 62 20.55 -12.54 18.26
N ALA A 63 20.74 -12.92 19.54
CA ALA A 63 20.60 -14.31 19.96
C ALA A 63 19.18 -14.84 19.71
N ALA A 64 18.16 -14.01 19.94
CA ALA A 64 16.78 -14.34 19.66
C ALA A 64 16.54 -14.54 18.16
N LEU A 65 17.06 -13.65 17.30
CA LEU A 65 17.01 -13.81 15.85
C LEU A 65 17.64 -15.13 15.41
N ARG A 66 18.88 -15.41 15.82
CA ARG A 66 19.59 -16.65 15.45
C ARG A 66 18.86 -17.92 15.84
N ARG A 67 18.14 -17.92 16.97
CA ARG A 67 17.33 -19.07 17.40
C ARG A 67 16.10 -19.29 16.51
N LEU A 68 15.58 -18.24 15.88
CA LEU A 68 14.39 -18.32 15.03
C LEU A 68 14.71 -18.52 13.55
N VAL A 69 15.95 -18.32 13.10
CA VAL A 69 16.32 -18.54 11.70
C VAL A 69 16.16 -20.04 11.37
N PRO A 70 15.19 -20.43 10.52
CA PRO A 70 15.07 -21.81 10.07
C PRO A 70 16.18 -22.15 9.07
N SER A 71 16.45 -23.44 8.89
CA SER A 71 17.23 -23.92 7.75
C SER A 71 16.47 -23.75 6.44
N LEU A 72 17.18 -23.70 5.31
CA LEU A 72 16.55 -23.65 3.98
C LEU A 72 15.71 -24.91 3.68
N ASP A 73 16.10 -26.07 4.24
CA ASP A 73 15.33 -27.31 4.09
C ASP A 73 13.98 -27.22 4.82
N GLU A 74 13.94 -26.60 6.00
CA GLU A 74 12.69 -26.30 6.69
C GLU A 74 11.82 -25.32 5.90
N VAL A 75 12.42 -24.25 5.38
CA VAL A 75 11.71 -23.27 4.53
C VAL A 75 11.16 -23.91 3.26
N ALA A 76 11.87 -24.86 2.66
CA ALA A 76 11.40 -25.60 1.48
C ALA A 76 10.11 -26.39 1.78
N GLY A 77 9.92 -26.84 3.01
CA GLY A 77 8.72 -27.54 3.47
C GLY A 77 7.53 -26.65 3.80
N TYR A 78 7.71 -25.33 3.90
CA TYR A 78 6.64 -24.40 4.28
C TYR A 78 5.58 -24.23 3.19
N SER A 79 4.35 -23.89 3.56
CA SER A 79 3.40 -23.28 2.62
C SER A 79 3.75 -21.80 2.40
N VAL A 80 3.10 -21.15 1.43
CA VAL A 80 3.29 -19.70 1.21
C VAL A 80 2.86 -18.90 2.46
N GLU A 81 1.78 -19.30 3.12
CA GLU A 81 1.30 -18.67 4.36
C GLU A 81 2.29 -18.83 5.51
N ALA A 82 2.91 -20.00 5.63
CA ALA A 82 3.97 -20.22 6.62
C ALA A 82 5.22 -19.40 6.29
N CYS A 83 5.57 -19.20 5.02
CA CYS A 83 6.64 -18.26 4.64
C CYS A 83 6.33 -16.82 5.07
N VAL A 84 5.09 -16.36 4.88
CA VAL A 84 4.67 -15.03 5.36
C VAL A 84 4.73 -14.93 6.88
N ALA A 85 4.20 -15.92 7.61
CA ALA A 85 4.23 -15.93 9.07
C ALA A 85 5.68 -15.95 9.61
N ALA A 86 6.57 -16.70 8.97
CA ALA A 86 8.00 -16.70 9.30
C ALA A 86 8.64 -15.32 9.05
N MET A 87 8.36 -14.68 7.91
CA MET A 87 8.86 -13.33 7.61
C MET A 87 8.37 -12.28 8.62
N ARG A 88 7.10 -12.38 9.06
CA ARG A 88 6.55 -11.53 10.13
C ARG A 88 7.42 -11.62 11.38
N ASP A 89 7.66 -12.82 11.88
CA ASP A 89 8.32 -13.01 13.17
C ASP A 89 9.81 -12.65 13.10
N LEU A 90 10.50 -12.99 12.00
CA LEU A 90 11.87 -12.55 11.76
C LEU A 90 11.98 -11.02 11.63
N GLY A 91 11.07 -10.40 10.88
CA GLY A 91 11.07 -8.96 10.63
C GLY A 91 10.96 -8.10 11.89
N MET A 92 10.16 -8.54 12.88
CA MET A 92 10.09 -7.87 14.18
C MET A 92 11.45 -7.77 14.87
N LEU A 93 12.30 -8.79 14.75
CA LEU A 93 13.66 -8.76 15.30
C LEU A 93 14.60 -7.92 14.45
N LEU A 94 14.44 -7.93 13.11
CA LEU A 94 15.23 -7.08 12.21
C LEU A 94 15.01 -5.59 12.54
N GLY A 95 13.75 -5.15 12.65
CA GLY A 95 13.40 -3.79 13.03
C GLY A 95 13.86 -3.42 14.44
N SER A 96 13.75 -4.38 15.39
CA SER A 96 14.22 -4.20 16.77
C SER A 96 15.74 -4.00 16.84
N ILE A 97 16.53 -4.83 16.15
CA ILE A 97 18.00 -4.68 16.11
C ILE A 97 18.37 -3.34 15.45
N LYS A 98 17.73 -3.03 14.32
CA LYS A 98 18.00 -1.79 13.57
C LYS A 98 17.76 -0.54 14.39
N ARG A 99 16.66 -0.48 15.15
CA ARG A 99 16.35 0.65 16.05
C ARG A 99 17.52 1.00 16.98
N HIS A 100 18.23 0.00 17.48
CA HIS A 100 19.31 0.21 18.45
C HIS A 100 20.67 0.47 17.80
N GLY A 101 20.70 0.67 16.47
CA GLY A 101 21.85 1.18 15.71
C GLY A 101 22.39 0.23 14.63
N PRO A 102 22.76 -1.02 14.96
CA PRO A 102 23.40 -1.91 13.99
C PRO A 102 22.49 -2.40 12.84
N GLU A 103 23.10 -2.70 11.70
CA GLU A 103 22.43 -3.49 10.65
C GLU A 103 22.23 -4.94 11.13
N PRO A 104 21.03 -5.53 10.99
CA PRO A 104 20.75 -6.86 11.52
C PRO A 104 21.45 -7.98 10.75
N VAL A 105 21.54 -7.88 9.42
CA VAL A 105 22.09 -8.95 8.58
C VAL A 105 23.57 -9.24 8.88
N PRO A 106 24.47 -8.25 9.01
CA PRO A 106 25.85 -8.52 9.43
C PRO A 106 26.00 -9.17 10.82
N LEU A 107 25.03 -8.96 11.71
CA LEU A 107 25.05 -9.56 13.05
C LEU A 107 24.52 -10.99 13.08
N ALA A 108 23.67 -11.39 12.13
CA ALA A 108 23.22 -12.77 11.96
C ALA A 108 23.24 -13.16 10.46
N PRO A 109 24.42 -13.35 9.85
CA PRO A 109 24.55 -13.58 8.41
C PRO A 109 23.74 -14.77 7.88
N GLU A 110 23.50 -15.76 8.71
CA GLU A 110 22.65 -16.93 8.41
C GLU A 110 21.19 -16.56 8.06
N VAL A 111 20.71 -15.38 8.46
CA VAL A 111 19.35 -14.92 8.13
C VAL A 111 19.23 -14.53 6.65
N LEU A 112 20.30 -14.07 6.02
CA LEU A 112 20.27 -13.54 4.65
C LEU A 112 19.68 -14.52 3.63
N PRO A 113 20.20 -15.76 3.48
CA PRO A 113 19.64 -16.70 2.52
C PRO A 113 18.18 -17.04 2.81
N VAL A 114 17.78 -17.05 4.08
CA VAL A 114 16.38 -17.28 4.48
C VAL A 114 15.48 -16.12 4.05
N LEU A 115 15.88 -14.86 4.29
CA LEU A 115 15.09 -13.70 3.86
C LEU A 115 14.88 -13.66 2.35
N LEU A 116 15.93 -13.97 1.58
CA LEU A 116 15.87 -14.03 0.13
C LEU A 116 14.92 -15.15 -0.33
N GLU A 117 15.00 -16.33 0.27
CA GLU A 117 14.12 -17.45 -0.09
C GLU A 117 12.67 -17.18 0.30
N LEU A 118 12.41 -16.63 1.49
CA LEU A 118 11.07 -16.22 1.91
C LEU A 118 10.48 -15.17 0.96
N GLY A 119 11.25 -14.12 0.62
CA GLY A 119 10.82 -13.10 -0.34
C GLY A 119 10.52 -13.68 -1.73
N ARG A 120 11.37 -14.59 -2.22
CA ARG A 120 11.16 -15.30 -3.49
C ARG A 120 9.88 -16.15 -3.47
N ARG A 121 9.60 -16.85 -2.36
CA ARG A 121 8.43 -17.73 -2.23
C ARG A 121 7.11 -17.00 -2.06
N THR A 122 7.14 -15.80 -1.50
CA THR A 122 5.94 -14.97 -1.32
C THR A 122 5.75 -13.94 -2.43
N ASP A 123 6.74 -13.80 -3.32
CA ASP A 123 6.82 -12.73 -4.31
C ASP A 123 6.70 -11.34 -3.64
N MET A 124 7.45 -11.17 -2.55
CA MET A 124 7.53 -9.92 -1.77
C MET A 124 8.99 -9.57 -1.48
N VAL A 125 9.23 -8.34 -1.02
CA VAL A 125 10.56 -7.92 -0.58
C VAL A 125 11.10 -8.85 0.54
N PRO A 126 12.44 -9.07 0.62
CA PRO A 126 13.04 -9.97 1.61
C PRO A 126 13.17 -9.29 2.99
N ARG A 127 12.06 -8.73 3.48
CA ARG A 127 11.87 -8.17 4.82
C ARG A 127 10.38 -8.05 5.15
N ASP A 128 10.05 -7.74 6.40
CA ASP A 128 8.68 -7.43 6.79
C ASP A 128 8.15 -6.15 6.14
N THR A 129 6.83 -6.10 6.02
CA THR A 129 6.05 -5.01 5.43
C THR A 129 4.89 -4.64 6.36
N VAL A 130 4.13 -3.60 6.01
CA VAL A 130 2.93 -3.23 6.76
C VAL A 130 1.96 -4.40 6.96
N HIS A 131 1.84 -5.32 6.00
CA HIS A 131 0.97 -6.48 6.12
C HIS A 131 1.43 -7.43 7.22
N HIS A 132 2.73 -7.73 7.24
CA HIS A 132 3.36 -8.56 8.26
C HIS A 132 3.15 -7.97 9.66
N TYR A 133 3.34 -6.66 9.79
CA TYR A 133 3.21 -5.95 11.05
C TYR A 133 1.76 -5.81 11.55
N THR A 134 0.77 -5.88 10.64
CA THR A 134 -0.64 -5.58 10.94
C THR A 134 -1.59 -6.74 10.63
N THR A 135 -2.04 -6.89 9.38
CA THR A 135 -3.09 -7.86 8.99
C THR A 135 -2.70 -9.31 9.20
N TRP A 136 -1.43 -9.65 8.97
CA TRP A 136 -0.89 -11.00 9.15
C TRP A 136 -0.33 -11.23 10.55
N ASN A 137 -0.36 -10.20 11.39
CA ASN A 137 0.03 -10.26 12.78
C ASN A 137 -1.16 -10.73 13.63
N PRO A 138 -1.02 -11.81 14.44
CA PRO A 138 -2.06 -12.25 15.34
C PRO A 138 -2.57 -11.13 16.25
N THR A 139 -3.77 -11.31 16.79
CA THR A 139 -4.38 -10.40 17.76
C THR A 139 -4.38 -11.00 19.16
N GLY A 140 -4.75 -10.20 20.16
CA GLY A 140 -4.84 -10.64 21.55
C GLY A 140 -3.48 -10.98 22.16
N GLY A 141 -3.43 -12.02 23.00
CA GLY A 141 -2.22 -12.38 23.73
C GLY A 141 -1.02 -12.78 22.85
N ARG A 142 -1.27 -13.14 21.59
CA ARG A 142 -0.23 -13.55 20.63
C ARG A 142 0.30 -12.38 19.78
N GLN A 143 -0.27 -11.18 19.89
CA GLN A 143 0.09 -10.05 19.04
C GLN A 143 1.58 -9.68 19.12
N ARG A 144 2.26 -9.65 17.97
CA ARG A 144 3.66 -9.21 17.88
C ARG A 144 3.70 -7.69 17.99
N MET A 145 4.52 -7.18 18.90
CA MET A 145 4.63 -5.76 19.19
C MET A 145 6.07 -5.42 19.53
N TYR A 146 6.55 -4.29 19.06
CA TYR A 146 7.88 -3.78 19.36
C TYR A 146 7.99 -3.32 20.81
N THR A 147 6.98 -2.58 21.28
CA THR A 147 6.98 -1.94 22.60
C THR A 147 6.00 -2.61 23.56
N GLY A 148 4.89 -3.16 23.04
CA GLY A 148 3.79 -3.66 23.86
C GLY A 148 2.87 -2.55 24.40
N ASP A 149 3.12 -1.29 24.03
CA ASP A 149 2.27 -0.16 24.40
C ASP A 149 0.94 -0.21 23.64
N ILE A 150 -0.16 0.13 24.30
CA ILE A 150 -1.50 0.10 23.71
C ILE A 150 -1.64 1.01 22.48
N GLN A 151 -0.88 2.10 22.41
CA GLN A 151 -0.85 3.00 21.26
C GLN A 151 -0.30 2.32 19.99
N GLU A 152 0.65 1.39 20.15
CA GLU A 152 1.14 0.55 19.05
C GLU A 152 0.01 -0.38 18.55
N ALA A 153 -0.77 -0.95 19.46
CA ALA A 153 -1.90 -1.80 19.09
C ALA A 153 -2.98 -1.02 18.31
N TYR A 154 -3.28 0.22 18.70
CA TYR A 154 -4.19 1.09 17.94
C TYR A 154 -3.66 1.40 16.53
N LEU A 155 -2.34 1.60 16.36
CA LEU A 155 -1.76 1.77 15.03
C LEU A 155 -1.90 0.52 14.17
N GLN A 156 -1.62 -0.67 14.72
CA GLN A 156 -1.82 -1.91 13.98
C GLN A 156 -3.30 -2.12 13.61
N GLU A 157 -4.21 -1.86 14.55
CA GLU A 157 -5.65 -1.97 14.33
C GLU A 157 -6.17 -1.00 13.27
N SER A 158 -5.64 0.22 13.24
CA SER A 158 -6.01 1.24 12.24
C SER A 158 -5.87 0.71 10.81
N VAL A 159 -4.84 -0.09 10.59
CA VAL A 159 -4.55 -0.69 9.28
C VAL A 159 -5.39 -1.96 9.06
N ARG A 160 -5.56 -2.80 10.09
CA ARG A 160 -6.40 -4.02 10.01
C ARG A 160 -7.83 -3.71 9.58
N MET A 161 -8.41 -2.63 10.11
CA MET A 161 -9.77 -2.20 9.75
C MET A 161 -9.90 -1.78 8.29
N VAL A 162 -8.83 -1.22 7.68
CA VAL A 162 -8.89 -0.63 6.33
C VAL A 162 -8.72 -1.69 5.25
N PHE A 163 -7.84 -2.67 5.45
CA PHE A 163 -7.44 -3.59 4.37
C PHE A 163 -8.59 -4.36 3.71
N PRO A 164 -9.57 -4.93 4.44
CA PRO A 164 -10.71 -5.59 3.82
C PRO A 164 -11.51 -4.66 2.89
N HIS A 165 -11.71 -3.41 3.32
CA HIS A 165 -12.40 -2.40 2.49
C HIS A 165 -11.56 -1.97 1.29
N LEU A 166 -10.25 -1.80 1.47
CA LEU A 166 -9.36 -1.41 0.40
C LEU A 166 -9.29 -2.48 -0.69
N ARG A 167 -9.27 -3.76 -0.34
CA ARG A 167 -9.33 -4.86 -1.31
C ARG A 167 -10.60 -4.79 -2.17
N GLU A 168 -11.77 -4.70 -1.54
CA GLU A 168 -13.04 -4.55 -2.28
C GLU A 168 -13.07 -3.24 -3.10
N GLY A 169 -12.51 -2.17 -2.56
CA GLY A 169 -12.34 -0.90 -3.28
C GLY A 169 -11.47 -1.03 -4.53
N LEU A 170 -10.40 -1.83 -4.50
CA LEU A 170 -9.54 -2.05 -5.66
C LEU A 170 -10.24 -2.86 -6.76
N GLU A 171 -11.06 -3.85 -6.40
CA GLU A 171 -11.92 -4.56 -7.36
C GLU A 171 -12.94 -3.62 -8.03
N LEU A 172 -13.51 -2.69 -7.25
CA LEU A 172 -14.41 -1.65 -7.79
C LEU A 172 -13.65 -0.67 -8.68
N ALA A 173 -12.43 -0.27 -8.30
CA ALA A 173 -11.57 0.59 -9.10
C ALA A 173 -11.18 -0.05 -10.44
N GLU A 174 -10.90 -1.36 -10.46
CA GLU A 174 -10.67 -2.13 -11.69
C GLU A 174 -11.90 -2.11 -12.59
N ARG A 175 -13.08 -2.39 -12.03
CA ARG A 175 -14.35 -2.35 -12.79
C ARG A 175 -14.64 -0.95 -13.33
N LEU A 176 -14.43 0.09 -12.54
CA LEU A 176 -14.58 1.49 -12.98
C LEU A 176 -13.60 1.85 -14.09
N SER A 177 -12.36 1.37 -14.01
CA SER A 177 -11.32 1.60 -15.02
C SER A 177 -11.72 1.03 -16.39
N GLY A 178 -12.46 -0.08 -16.42
CA GLY A 178 -12.98 -0.68 -17.66
C GLY A 178 -14.39 -0.24 -18.09
N SER A 179 -15.11 0.52 -17.27
CA SER A 179 -16.51 0.89 -17.54
C SER A 179 -16.64 2.15 -18.40
N ASP A 180 -17.74 2.26 -19.14
CA ASP A 180 -18.16 3.51 -19.79
C ASP A 180 -18.59 4.52 -18.72
N VAL A 181 -18.01 5.73 -18.76
CA VAL A 181 -18.26 6.81 -17.82
C VAL A 181 -19.71 7.33 -17.87
N ALA A 182 -20.43 7.08 -18.97
CA ALA A 182 -21.83 7.45 -19.12
C ALA A 182 -22.82 6.34 -18.70
N ASP A 183 -22.34 5.13 -18.37
CA ASP A 183 -23.21 4.05 -17.90
C ASP A 183 -23.83 4.43 -16.54
N ALA A 184 -25.14 4.20 -16.37
CA ALA A 184 -25.84 4.46 -15.12
C ALA A 184 -25.23 3.69 -13.92
N LYS A 185 -24.61 2.52 -14.15
CA LYS A 185 -23.91 1.75 -13.13
C LYS A 185 -22.62 2.42 -12.66
N PHE A 186 -22.01 3.30 -13.45
CA PHE A 186 -20.75 3.95 -13.11
C PHE A 186 -20.87 4.75 -11.81
N ALA A 187 -21.90 5.57 -11.69
CA ALA A 187 -22.16 6.35 -10.48
C ALA A 187 -22.38 5.43 -9.26
N VAL A 188 -23.12 4.33 -9.43
CA VAL A 188 -23.37 3.33 -8.37
C VAL A 188 -22.07 2.66 -7.90
N LEU A 189 -21.23 2.24 -8.84
CA LEU A 189 -19.92 1.64 -8.52
C LEU A 189 -18.98 2.64 -7.83
N THR A 190 -19.04 3.91 -8.22
CA THR A 190 -18.24 4.98 -7.62
C THR A 190 -18.72 5.29 -6.20
N ASP A 191 -20.03 5.30 -5.95
CA ASP A 191 -20.59 5.49 -4.62
C ASP A 191 -20.24 4.29 -3.70
N GLU A 192 -20.27 3.06 -4.22
CA GLU A 192 -19.81 1.88 -3.46
C GLU A 192 -18.31 1.97 -3.13
N LEU A 193 -17.47 2.36 -4.10
CA LEU A 193 -16.04 2.60 -3.86
C LEU A 193 -15.84 3.69 -2.79
N THR A 194 -16.67 4.74 -2.81
CA THR A 194 -16.63 5.81 -1.81
C THR A 194 -16.90 5.25 -0.41
N ALA A 195 -17.91 4.40 -0.24
CA ALA A 195 -18.21 3.77 1.04
C ALA A 195 -17.05 2.91 1.58
N HIS A 196 -16.32 2.21 0.71
CA HIS A 196 -15.11 1.49 1.12
C HIS A 196 -13.97 2.43 1.54
N VAL A 197 -13.75 3.53 0.81
CA VAL A 197 -12.71 4.53 1.13
C VAL A 197 -13.00 5.28 2.43
N GLU A 198 -14.27 5.46 2.81
CA GLU A 198 -14.67 6.09 4.07
C GLU A 198 -14.10 5.36 5.31
N SER A 199 -13.83 4.05 5.23
CA SER A 199 -13.17 3.31 6.31
C SER A 199 -11.81 3.90 6.71
N MET A 200 -11.08 4.52 5.78
CA MET A 200 -9.81 5.21 6.07
C MET A 200 -10.01 6.47 6.90
N VAL A 201 -11.15 7.15 6.74
CA VAL A 201 -11.51 8.33 7.54
C VAL A 201 -11.79 7.92 8.99
N SER A 202 -12.50 6.81 9.21
CA SER A 202 -12.71 6.25 10.55
C SER A 202 -11.42 5.76 11.19
N SER A 203 -10.56 5.10 10.41
CA SER A 203 -9.25 4.62 10.85
C SER A 203 -8.34 5.76 11.33
N ILE A 204 -8.24 6.84 10.55
CA ILE A 204 -7.40 7.97 10.93
C ILE A 204 -7.95 8.71 12.16
N ASP A 205 -9.26 8.76 12.35
CA ASP A 205 -9.87 9.32 13.57
C ASP A 205 -9.51 8.53 14.82
N MET A 206 -9.50 7.19 14.72
CA MET A 206 -9.06 6.33 15.81
C MET A 206 -7.59 6.61 16.17
N VAL A 207 -6.71 6.75 15.17
CA VAL A 207 -5.30 7.09 15.41
C VAL A 207 -5.17 8.46 16.07
N VAL A 208 -5.86 9.48 15.57
CA VAL A 208 -5.87 10.83 16.16
C VAL A 208 -6.30 10.82 17.62
N ALA A 209 -7.28 9.98 17.96
CA ALA A 209 -7.83 9.91 19.31
C ALA A 209 -6.93 9.13 20.29
N ASN A 210 -6.17 8.14 19.81
CA ASN A 210 -5.54 7.16 20.69
C ASN A 210 -4.01 7.07 20.58
N VAL A 211 -3.38 7.81 19.66
CA VAL A 211 -1.93 7.71 19.42
C VAL A 211 -1.30 9.09 19.54
N GLY A 212 -0.43 9.25 20.56
CA GLY A 212 0.33 10.46 20.78
C GLY A 212 1.39 10.68 19.69
N PRO A 213 1.57 11.92 19.18
CA PRO A 213 2.62 12.21 18.21
C PRO A 213 4.01 11.94 18.79
N GLU A 214 4.23 12.18 20.08
CA GLU A 214 5.49 11.90 20.75
C GLU A 214 5.80 10.42 20.79
N PHE A 215 4.84 9.59 21.24
CA PHE A 215 4.97 8.15 21.21
C PHE A 215 5.31 7.63 19.82
N PHE A 216 4.57 8.07 18.79
CA PHE A 216 4.87 7.65 17.43
C PHE A 216 6.27 8.09 16.99
N ALA A 217 6.65 9.35 17.20
CA ALA A 217 7.89 9.90 16.67
C ALA A 217 9.15 9.37 17.38
N ARG A 218 9.10 9.17 18.70
CA ARG A 218 10.27 8.84 19.53
C ARG A 218 10.32 7.37 19.94
N ASP A 219 9.19 6.76 20.22
CA ASP A 219 9.16 5.40 20.75
C ASP A 219 8.98 4.36 19.64
N LEU A 220 8.08 4.63 18.68
CA LEU A 220 7.68 3.62 17.68
C LEU A 220 8.35 3.78 16.31
N ARG A 221 8.38 4.98 15.72
CA ARG A 221 8.96 5.25 14.40
C ARG A 221 10.38 4.70 14.21
N PRO A 222 11.27 4.68 15.23
CA PRO A 222 12.59 4.07 15.09
C PRO A 222 12.61 2.58 14.72
N TYR A 223 11.57 1.81 15.03
CA TYR A 223 11.49 0.39 14.64
C TYR A 223 11.24 0.18 13.15
N PHE A 224 10.81 1.24 12.44
CA PHE A 224 10.47 1.19 11.02
C PHE A 224 11.59 1.73 10.13
N GLU A 225 12.82 1.72 10.61
CA GLU A 225 13.99 2.08 9.80
C GLU A 225 14.22 1.10 8.64
N GLU A 226 14.90 1.62 7.63
CA GLU A 226 15.41 0.81 6.54
C GLU A 226 16.48 -0.15 7.02
N ILE A 227 16.57 -1.32 6.38
CA ILE A 227 17.65 -2.28 6.62
C ILE A 227 18.30 -2.61 5.28
N THR A 228 19.56 -3.02 5.32
CA THR A 228 20.26 -3.49 4.12
C THR A 228 20.17 -5.01 4.01
N VAL A 229 19.60 -5.51 2.91
CA VAL A 229 19.52 -6.94 2.57
C VAL A 229 20.11 -7.13 1.19
N ASP A 230 21.14 -7.98 1.08
CA ASP A 230 21.85 -8.26 -0.18
C ASP A 230 22.29 -6.99 -0.94
N GLY A 231 22.87 -6.03 -0.21
CA GLY A 231 23.33 -4.75 -0.75
C GLY A 231 22.22 -3.77 -1.13
N ARG A 232 20.95 -4.12 -0.92
CA ARG A 232 19.78 -3.25 -1.20
C ARG A 232 19.24 -2.67 0.10
N VAL A 233 19.03 -1.35 0.11
CA VAL A 233 18.33 -0.66 1.19
C VAL A 233 16.83 -0.86 1.02
N LEU A 234 16.18 -1.42 2.04
CA LEU A 234 14.76 -1.72 2.02
C LEU A 234 14.05 -0.99 3.16
N LEU A 235 13.02 -0.20 2.85
CA LEU A 235 12.15 0.53 3.78
C LEU A 235 11.47 -0.37 4.81
N GLY A 236 11.25 0.16 6.02
CA GLY A 236 10.49 -0.51 7.09
C GLY A 236 8.99 -0.57 6.84
N PRO A 237 8.24 -1.29 7.69
CA PRO A 237 6.79 -1.25 7.68
C PRO A 237 6.27 0.19 7.78
N ALA A 238 5.35 0.57 6.90
CA ALA A 238 4.83 1.93 6.87
C ALA A 238 3.36 1.94 6.45
N ALA A 239 2.56 2.79 7.07
CA ALA A 239 1.19 3.06 6.60
C ALA A 239 1.17 3.58 5.14
N ALA A 240 2.27 4.18 4.66
CA ALA A 240 2.45 4.55 3.27
C ALA A 240 2.40 3.36 2.29
N GLN A 241 2.65 2.13 2.77
CA GLN A 241 2.53 0.89 2.00
C GLN A 241 1.07 0.41 1.89
N VAL A 242 0.11 1.05 2.59
CA VAL A 242 -1.32 0.81 2.37
C VAL A 242 -1.71 1.43 1.02
N PRO A 243 -2.20 0.65 0.04
CA PRO A 243 -2.27 1.05 -1.37
C PRO A 243 -3.46 1.97 -1.72
N LEU A 244 -3.74 3.02 -0.92
CA LEU A 244 -4.65 4.08 -1.37
C LEU A 244 -4.12 4.75 -2.65
N TRP A 245 -2.80 4.80 -2.82
CA TRP A 245 -2.18 5.26 -4.06
C TRP A 245 -2.55 4.43 -5.29
N LEU A 246 -2.97 3.18 -5.11
CA LEU A 246 -3.42 2.36 -6.24
C LEU A 246 -4.84 2.76 -6.67
N ILE A 247 -5.70 3.17 -5.71
CA ILE A 247 -6.95 3.87 -6.05
C ILE A 247 -6.64 5.19 -6.77
N ASP A 248 -5.65 5.96 -6.31
CA ASP A 248 -5.25 7.16 -7.05
C ASP A 248 -4.84 6.83 -8.48
N GLN A 249 -4.02 5.78 -8.69
CA GLN A 249 -3.57 5.35 -10.01
C GLN A 249 -4.74 5.11 -10.96
N ALA A 250 -5.74 4.33 -10.56
CA ALA A 250 -6.95 4.10 -11.37
C ALA A 250 -7.74 5.39 -11.62
N ILE A 251 -7.93 6.19 -10.57
CA ILE A 251 -8.89 7.30 -10.61
C ILE A 251 -8.31 8.53 -11.32
N TRP A 252 -7.06 8.89 -11.08
CA TRP A 252 -6.48 10.14 -11.59
C TRP A 252 -4.96 10.11 -11.82
N ALA A 253 -4.18 9.39 -11.03
CA ALA A 253 -2.72 9.53 -11.02
C ALA A 253 -2.01 8.88 -12.21
N ALA A 254 -2.66 7.98 -12.97
CA ALA A 254 -2.05 7.35 -14.14
C ALA A 254 -1.56 8.36 -15.21
N ASP A 255 -2.22 9.49 -15.34
CA ASP A 255 -1.94 10.54 -16.33
C ASP A 255 -1.99 11.97 -15.76
N ASN A 256 -2.16 12.11 -14.44
CA ASN A 256 -2.16 13.39 -13.73
C ASN A 256 -1.29 13.33 -12.46
N SER A 257 -0.08 12.77 -12.58
CA SER A 257 0.92 12.72 -11.51
C SER A 257 2.00 13.79 -11.66
N GLU A 258 2.81 13.97 -10.62
CA GLU A 258 4.01 14.81 -10.63
C GLU A 258 5.25 13.96 -10.30
N PRO A 259 6.47 14.34 -10.74
CA PRO A 259 7.66 13.49 -10.64
C PRO A 259 7.97 12.99 -9.22
N ALA A 260 7.75 13.81 -8.19
CA ALA A 260 7.99 13.42 -6.81
C ALA A 260 7.00 12.35 -6.32
N TYR A 261 5.76 12.36 -6.82
CA TYR A 261 4.79 11.32 -6.50
C TYR A 261 5.10 10.04 -7.27
N GLU A 262 5.49 10.13 -8.55
CA GLU A 262 5.94 8.98 -9.34
C GLU A 262 7.17 8.29 -8.72
N GLU A 263 8.13 9.05 -8.21
CA GLU A 263 9.27 8.51 -7.47
C GLU A 263 8.83 7.75 -6.22
N PHE A 264 7.95 8.35 -5.41
CA PHE A 264 7.39 7.66 -4.25
C PHE A 264 6.65 6.36 -4.62
N LEU A 265 5.93 6.32 -5.74
CA LEU A 265 5.26 5.10 -6.20
C LEU A 265 6.26 4.04 -6.64
N ARG A 266 7.33 4.41 -7.36
CA ARG A 266 8.40 3.46 -7.73
C ARG A 266 9.01 2.78 -6.52
N ASP A 267 9.16 3.50 -5.41
CA ASP A 267 9.69 2.95 -4.16
C ASP A 267 8.64 2.14 -3.37
N SER A 268 7.35 2.46 -3.51
CA SER A 268 6.26 1.83 -2.75
C SER A 268 5.71 0.55 -3.40
N VAL A 269 5.64 0.49 -4.72
CA VAL A 269 5.07 -0.64 -5.49
C VAL A 269 5.71 -1.99 -5.12
N PRO A 270 7.05 -2.12 -4.96
CA PRO A 270 7.67 -3.40 -4.59
C PRO A 270 7.18 -4.01 -3.27
N TYR A 271 6.65 -3.18 -2.36
CA TYR A 271 6.15 -3.62 -1.04
C TYR A 271 4.71 -4.12 -1.07
N SER A 272 4.03 -4.01 -2.21
CA SER A 272 2.62 -4.42 -2.39
C SER A 272 2.47 -5.89 -2.69
N LEU A 273 1.24 -6.40 -2.57
CA LEU A 273 0.90 -7.75 -3.00
C LEU A 273 1.08 -7.91 -4.52
N PRO A 274 1.39 -9.12 -5.03
CA PRO A 274 1.61 -9.36 -6.45
C PRO A 274 0.47 -8.86 -7.34
N ARG A 275 -0.78 -9.16 -6.99
CA ARG A 275 -1.97 -8.71 -7.73
C ARG A 275 -2.08 -7.18 -7.81
N TRP A 276 -1.66 -6.48 -6.76
CA TRP A 276 -1.72 -5.02 -6.75
C TRP A 276 -0.63 -4.38 -7.61
N ARG A 277 0.52 -5.05 -7.74
CA ARG A 277 1.54 -4.66 -8.73
C ARG A 277 1.03 -4.87 -10.15
N GLU A 278 0.34 -5.97 -10.43
CA GLU A 278 -0.31 -6.19 -11.74
C GLU A 278 -1.32 -5.08 -12.08
N LEU A 279 -2.13 -4.65 -11.11
CA LEU A 279 -3.08 -3.55 -11.30
C LEU A 279 -2.36 -2.23 -11.58
N TYR A 280 -1.29 -1.94 -10.84
CA TYR A 280 -0.47 -0.75 -11.08
C TYR A 280 0.12 -0.75 -12.49
N ASP A 281 0.71 -1.86 -12.92
CA ASP A 281 1.29 -2.01 -14.26
C ASP A 281 0.20 -1.88 -15.34
N HIS A 282 -0.97 -2.47 -15.11
CA HIS A 282 -2.10 -2.40 -16.05
C HIS A 282 -2.63 -0.97 -16.24
N TRP A 283 -2.72 -0.19 -15.16
CA TRP A 283 -3.21 1.19 -15.21
C TRP A 283 -2.14 2.19 -15.59
N THR A 284 -0.87 1.81 -15.56
CA THR A 284 0.22 2.66 -16.01
C THR A 284 0.16 2.83 -17.53
N GLY A 285 0.10 4.09 -18.00
CA GLY A 285 0.11 4.42 -19.42
C GLY A 285 -1.26 4.33 -20.12
N ILE A 286 -2.35 4.15 -19.38
CA ILE A 286 -3.71 4.29 -19.90
C ILE A 286 -4.41 5.51 -19.28
N PRO A 287 -5.40 6.12 -19.96
CA PRO A 287 -6.14 7.25 -19.42
C PRO A 287 -6.85 6.90 -18.10
N SER A 288 -6.71 7.76 -17.09
CA SER A 288 -7.38 7.57 -15.81
C SER A 288 -8.90 7.71 -15.93
N VAL A 289 -9.64 7.26 -14.90
CA VAL A 289 -11.10 7.43 -14.84
C VAL A 289 -11.50 8.90 -14.98
N VAL A 290 -10.79 9.81 -14.32
CA VAL A 290 -11.07 11.25 -14.41
C VAL A 290 -10.79 11.79 -15.80
N THR A 291 -9.69 11.41 -16.45
CA THR A 291 -9.40 11.85 -17.81
C THR A 291 -10.50 11.42 -18.78
N ARG A 292 -10.89 10.14 -18.75
CA ARG A 292 -11.99 9.63 -19.61
C ARG A 292 -13.31 10.37 -19.37
N LEU A 293 -13.60 10.72 -18.11
CA LEU A 293 -14.79 11.50 -17.76
C LEU A 293 -14.71 12.93 -18.33
N VAL A 294 -13.57 13.62 -18.18
CA VAL A 294 -13.38 14.98 -18.70
C VAL A 294 -13.45 14.99 -20.24
N GLU A 295 -12.84 14.02 -20.90
CA GLU A 295 -12.89 13.85 -22.36
C GLU A 295 -14.32 13.61 -22.87
N ALA A 296 -15.12 12.82 -22.15
CA ALA A 296 -16.52 12.57 -22.52
C ALA A 296 -17.40 13.84 -22.47
N TYR A 297 -17.06 14.80 -21.60
CA TYR A 297 -17.70 16.10 -21.55
C TYR A 297 -17.28 17.02 -22.72
N GLY A 298 -16.01 16.99 -23.12
CA GLY A 298 -15.47 17.80 -24.21
C GLY A 298 -15.71 19.31 -24.06
N ASP A 299 -15.79 20.02 -25.19
CA ASP A 299 -15.92 21.49 -25.22
C ASP A 299 -17.37 22.01 -25.02
N ASP A 300 -18.37 21.14 -25.15
CA ASP A 300 -19.79 21.44 -24.95
C ASP A 300 -20.40 20.55 -23.85
N PRO A 301 -20.17 20.88 -22.57
CA PRO A 301 -20.66 20.06 -21.46
C PRO A 301 -22.18 19.88 -21.45
N ASP A 302 -22.93 20.95 -21.76
CA ASP A 302 -24.40 20.89 -21.76
C ASP A 302 -24.92 19.98 -22.89
N GLY A 303 -24.26 19.99 -24.05
CA GLY A 303 -24.57 19.06 -25.14
C GLY A 303 -24.15 17.63 -24.85
N ALA A 304 -23.00 17.43 -24.19
CA ALA A 304 -22.55 16.11 -23.78
C ALA A 304 -23.54 15.45 -22.81
N GLU A 305 -24.02 16.17 -21.79
CA GLU A 305 -25.02 15.65 -20.85
C GLU A 305 -26.37 15.34 -21.51
N ARG A 306 -26.79 16.13 -22.51
CA ARG A 306 -28.01 15.80 -23.28
C ARG A 306 -27.86 14.51 -24.09
N ARG A 307 -26.67 14.25 -24.65
CA ARG A 307 -26.36 13.04 -25.42
C ARG A 307 -26.11 11.82 -24.52
N MET A 308 -25.52 12.05 -23.36
CA MET A 308 -25.09 11.05 -22.39
C MET A 308 -25.57 11.45 -20.99
N PRO A 309 -26.85 11.21 -20.65
CA PRO A 309 -27.44 11.67 -19.38
C PRO A 309 -26.75 11.13 -18.11
N GLY A 310 -25.99 10.04 -18.21
CA GLY A 310 -25.23 9.46 -17.10
C GLY A 310 -23.97 10.24 -16.70
N LEU A 311 -23.45 11.13 -17.57
CA LEU A 311 -22.21 11.86 -17.27
C LEU A 311 -22.27 12.72 -16.01
N ARG A 312 -23.39 13.41 -15.78
CA ARG A 312 -23.55 14.26 -14.59
C ARG A 312 -23.58 13.45 -13.30
N PRO A 313 -24.42 12.41 -13.16
CA PRO A 313 -24.35 11.51 -12.00
C PRO A 313 -22.95 10.92 -11.77
N SER A 314 -22.25 10.49 -12.82
CA SER A 314 -20.89 9.95 -12.74
C SER A 314 -19.89 10.99 -12.22
N ALA A 315 -19.94 12.21 -12.74
CA ALA A 315 -19.09 13.31 -12.30
C ALA A 315 -19.33 13.69 -10.84
N GLU A 316 -20.59 13.77 -10.43
CA GLU A 316 -20.96 14.02 -9.04
C GLU A 316 -20.47 12.92 -8.10
N ALA A 317 -20.56 11.65 -8.51
CA ALA A 317 -20.07 10.51 -7.75
C ALA A 317 -18.54 10.55 -7.57
N ILE A 318 -17.79 10.80 -8.65
CA ILE A 318 -16.32 10.93 -8.57
C ILE A 318 -15.95 12.13 -7.67
N ALA A 319 -16.67 13.24 -7.77
CA ALA A 319 -16.44 14.40 -6.91
C ALA A 319 -16.71 14.12 -5.41
N ARG A 320 -17.61 13.17 -5.09
CA ARG A 320 -17.82 12.67 -3.71
C ARG A 320 -16.65 11.79 -3.26
N LEU A 321 -16.24 10.81 -4.07
CA LEU A 321 -15.08 9.95 -3.79
C LEU A 321 -13.82 10.79 -3.48
N LEU A 322 -13.47 11.72 -4.36
CA LEU A 322 -12.29 12.57 -4.19
C LEU A 322 -12.40 13.45 -2.94
N ARG A 323 -13.61 13.87 -2.55
CA ARG A 323 -13.83 14.62 -1.31
C ARG A 323 -13.50 13.78 -0.08
N VAL A 324 -13.90 12.51 -0.04
CA VAL A 324 -13.58 11.60 1.06
C VAL A 324 -12.06 11.40 1.15
N ILE A 325 -11.40 11.17 0.01
CA ILE A 325 -9.92 11.05 -0.05
C ILE A 325 -9.25 12.32 0.49
N ILE A 326 -9.71 13.52 0.10
CA ILE A 326 -9.19 14.80 0.60
C ILE A 326 -9.36 14.92 2.12
N VAL A 327 -10.50 14.48 2.69
CA VAL A 327 -10.73 14.51 4.14
C VAL A 327 -9.74 13.61 4.87
N PHE A 328 -9.59 12.35 4.43
CA PHE A 328 -8.60 11.43 4.99
C PHE A 328 -7.19 12.03 4.94
N ARG A 329 -6.75 12.47 3.77
CA ARG A 329 -5.40 13.04 3.59
C ARG A 329 -5.17 14.29 4.42
N GLY A 330 -6.18 15.16 4.56
CA GLY A 330 -6.10 16.36 5.39
C GLY A 330 -5.86 16.02 6.86
N ARG A 331 -6.56 15.00 7.39
CA ARG A 331 -6.37 14.51 8.76
C ARG A 331 -5.00 13.85 8.92
N HIS A 332 -4.60 13.02 7.95
CA HIS A 332 -3.27 12.39 7.92
C HIS A 332 -2.14 13.43 7.91
N LEU A 333 -2.24 14.47 7.09
CA LEU A 333 -1.27 15.57 7.06
C LEU A 333 -1.20 16.29 8.41
N GLY A 334 -2.34 16.47 9.08
CA GLY A 334 -2.41 17.07 10.40
C GLY A 334 -1.62 16.29 11.45
N ILE A 335 -1.71 14.95 11.46
CA ILE A 335 -0.92 14.12 12.39
C ILE A 335 0.55 14.06 11.99
N ALA A 336 0.85 13.98 10.69
CA ALA A 336 2.21 13.91 10.20
C ALA A 336 2.98 15.18 10.56
N ARG A 337 2.36 16.36 10.44
CA ARG A 337 2.97 17.63 10.88
C ARG A 337 3.33 17.63 12.36
N LYS A 338 2.48 17.05 13.22
CA LYS A 338 2.74 16.99 14.66
C LYS A 338 3.87 16.00 14.98
N ALA A 339 3.85 14.82 14.37
CA ALA A 339 4.87 13.78 14.58
C ALA A 339 6.24 14.16 14.01
N TYR A 340 6.28 14.93 12.92
CA TYR A 340 7.49 15.38 12.24
C TYR A 340 7.81 16.85 12.52
N ASP A 341 7.31 17.40 13.63
CA ASP A 341 7.73 18.71 14.11
C ASP A 341 9.23 18.71 14.42
N ALA A 342 9.91 19.83 14.18
CA ALA A 342 11.37 19.92 14.29
C ALA A 342 11.89 19.61 15.71
N ASP A 343 11.10 19.93 16.74
CA ASP A 343 11.49 19.70 18.14
C ASP A 343 11.24 18.24 18.58
N LEU A 344 10.47 17.49 17.80
CA LEU A 344 10.05 16.14 18.12
C LEU A 344 10.72 15.06 17.28
N ARG A 345 10.89 15.31 15.98
CA ARG A 345 11.26 14.29 15.00
C ARG A 345 12.69 13.77 15.21
N LEU A 346 12.85 12.46 15.07
CA LEU A 346 14.16 11.82 14.97
C LEU A 346 14.62 11.63 13.51
N TYR A 347 13.69 11.69 12.55
CA TYR A 347 13.95 11.44 11.13
C TYR A 347 13.38 12.56 10.25
N PRO A 348 14.01 12.86 9.10
CA PRO A 348 13.53 13.90 8.20
C PRO A 348 12.28 13.47 7.41
N VAL A 349 12.05 12.17 7.23
CA VAL A 349 10.96 11.60 6.40
C VAL A 349 10.26 10.40 7.08
N GLY A 350 9.06 10.08 6.58
CA GLY A 350 8.29 8.89 6.93
C GLY A 350 9.06 7.58 6.77
N SER A 351 8.62 6.51 7.43
CA SER A 351 9.23 5.17 7.25
C SER A 351 9.05 4.63 5.83
N GLY A 352 8.03 5.11 5.10
CA GLY A 352 7.85 4.83 3.67
C GLY A 352 8.51 5.86 2.75
N GLY A 353 9.51 6.61 3.20
CA GLY A 353 10.28 7.57 2.37
C GLY A 353 9.58 8.91 2.07
N ALA A 354 8.27 9.02 2.29
CA ALA A 354 7.53 10.25 1.99
C ALA A 354 7.80 11.39 3.00
N SER A 355 7.98 12.61 2.48
CA SER A 355 8.06 13.85 3.27
C SER A 355 6.68 14.46 3.55
N VAL A 356 6.59 15.35 4.54
CA VAL A 356 5.36 16.12 4.82
C VAL A 356 4.96 17.01 3.62
N ASP A 357 5.93 17.50 2.87
CA ASP A 357 5.68 18.28 1.65
C ASP A 357 5.07 17.45 0.54
N LEU A 358 5.53 16.19 0.37
CA LEU A 358 4.93 15.26 -0.58
C LEU A 358 3.47 14.96 -0.22
N LEU A 359 3.16 14.79 1.07
CA LEU A 359 1.77 14.61 1.51
C LEU A 359 0.89 15.82 1.13
N ARG A 360 1.41 17.04 1.25
CA ARG A 360 0.70 18.26 0.82
C ARG A 360 0.50 18.27 -0.70
N GLN A 361 1.54 17.96 -1.46
CA GLN A 361 1.50 17.91 -2.93
C GLN A 361 0.41 16.94 -3.42
N ILE A 362 0.37 15.73 -2.88
CA ILE A 362 -0.66 14.73 -3.24
C ILE A 362 -2.07 15.24 -2.92
N ILE A 363 -2.27 15.94 -1.80
CA ILE A 363 -3.58 16.56 -1.48
C ILE A 363 -3.96 17.60 -2.51
N ASP A 364 -3.03 18.45 -2.92
CA ASP A 364 -3.29 19.52 -3.87
C ASP A 364 -3.60 18.95 -5.28
N LEU A 365 -2.90 17.90 -5.70
CA LEU A 365 -3.25 17.12 -6.91
C LEU A 365 -4.67 16.54 -6.83
N THR A 366 -5.04 15.97 -5.67
CA THR A 366 -6.39 15.43 -5.45
C THR A 366 -7.46 16.53 -5.53
N ARG A 367 -7.16 17.72 -4.99
CA ARG A 367 -8.06 18.87 -5.03
C ARG A 367 -8.22 19.41 -6.44
N ALA A 368 -7.13 19.54 -7.20
CA ALA A 368 -7.18 19.95 -8.59
C ALA A 368 -8.03 18.98 -9.43
N THR A 369 -7.82 17.68 -9.23
CA THR A 369 -8.62 16.61 -9.82
C THR A 369 -10.11 16.74 -9.45
N ALA A 370 -10.43 17.01 -8.18
CA ALA A 370 -11.81 17.20 -7.73
C ALA A 370 -12.48 18.46 -8.28
N GLN A 371 -11.71 19.47 -8.71
CA GLN A 371 -12.25 20.68 -9.33
C GLN A 371 -12.64 20.41 -10.78
N VAL A 372 -11.81 19.70 -11.55
CA VAL A 372 -12.11 19.40 -12.95
C VAL A 372 -13.31 18.46 -13.12
N THR A 373 -13.62 17.63 -12.12
CA THR A 373 -14.79 16.72 -12.16
C THR A 373 -16.12 17.41 -11.86
N ARG A 374 -16.16 18.49 -11.06
CA ARG A 374 -17.42 19.14 -10.65
C ARG A 374 -18.10 19.95 -11.76
N ARG A 375 -17.30 20.43 -12.71
CA ARG A 375 -17.77 21.12 -13.90
C ARG A 375 -16.56 21.18 -14.82
N PRO A 376 -16.33 20.16 -15.67
CA PRO A 376 -15.25 20.23 -16.65
C PRO A 376 -15.41 21.56 -17.38
N ALA A 377 -14.44 22.45 -17.15
CA ALA A 377 -14.54 23.81 -17.62
C ALA A 377 -14.65 23.75 -19.15
N ARG A 378 -15.27 24.78 -19.75
CA ARG A 378 -15.07 25.04 -21.18
C ARG A 378 -13.56 25.22 -21.38
N SER A 379 -12.86 24.17 -21.82
CA SER A 379 -11.44 24.23 -22.10
C SER A 379 -11.26 24.97 -23.42
N ALA A 380 -11.33 26.30 -23.37
CA ALA A 380 -10.91 27.16 -24.46
C ALA A 380 -9.38 27.08 -24.60
N ALA A 381 -8.88 26.48 -25.68
CA ALA A 381 -7.71 26.88 -26.47
C ALA A 381 -6.34 27.21 -25.79
N ALA A 382 -6.19 27.15 -24.46
CA ALA A 382 -5.06 27.76 -23.75
C ALA A 382 -3.87 26.82 -23.49
N HIS A 383 -3.93 25.55 -23.90
CA HIS A 383 -2.80 24.62 -23.83
C HIS A 383 -1.99 24.53 -25.13
N ALA A 384 -2.46 25.12 -26.23
CA ALA A 384 -1.72 25.17 -27.49
C ALA A 384 -0.66 26.28 -27.53
N GLU A 385 -0.75 27.32 -26.68
CA GLU A 385 0.22 28.43 -26.66
C GLU A 385 1.39 28.22 -25.67
N ARG A 386 1.33 27.21 -24.79
CA ARG A 386 2.46 26.90 -23.86
C ARG A 386 3.44 25.84 -24.39
N ARG A 387 3.16 25.23 -25.55
CA ARG A 387 4.10 24.32 -26.24
C ARG A 387 4.84 24.98 -27.40
N THR A 388 4.60 26.27 -27.64
CA THR A 388 5.21 27.06 -28.73
C THR A 388 5.92 28.32 -28.24
N ALA A 389 6.31 28.39 -26.96
CA ALA A 389 7.15 29.45 -26.40
C ALA A 389 8.45 28.89 -25.83
#